data_AF-A0A354RDD7-F1
#
_entry.id   AF-A0A354RDD7-F1
#
_cell.length_a   1.000
_cell.length_b   1.000
_cell.length_c   1.000
_cell.angle_alpha   90.00
_cell.angle_beta   90.00
_cell.angle_gamma   90.00
#
_symmetry.space_group_name_H-M   'P 1'
#
loop_
_entity.id
_entity.type
_entity.pdbx_description
1 polymer ?
#
loop_
_entity_poly.entity_id
_entity_poly.type
_entity_poly.pdbx_seq_one_letter_code
_entity_poly.pdbx_strand_id
1 'polypeptide(L)'
;ADQNAYLPHLIASESLPLSRQIEALSKLIPLSEAYSKGATDPKRILGWNALMVRALVDASIAFDNRDWLKHAVALEGWIASTFMEQAFAEQSGEDEPPLFLDDYAFWAEALLQLCSVSESIDHGSATVYLERAERLVESLTMKFRDEGIPGFFLSPKKMKPPPPCRKKHWFDNATPSGNSSLLRIFSTLHVLTGKQKWEKEFTEAKAAYPKLVMKASDGISHALCCITEATVGLIRIQCPASEISGLSKILAEFPYRPIFLEAKKEVDHFTVCVNNACMKPAASPEEVIRQLFG
;
A
#
# COMPACT_ATOMS: atom_id res chain seq x y z
N ALA A 1 -13.55 -2.82 -9.35
CA ALA A 1 -13.36 -1.40 -9.02
C ALA A 1 -14.19 -0.59 -10.01
N ASP A 2 -15.44 -0.21 -9.74
CA ASP A 2 -15.85 0.54 -8.54
C ASP A 2 -14.82 1.65 -8.26
N GLN A 3 -15.12 2.95 -8.31
CA GLN A 3 -16.41 3.60 -8.10
C GLN A 3 -16.13 5.15 -8.06
N ASN A 4 -17.06 6.11 -8.09
CA ASN A 4 -18.22 6.12 -7.23
C ASN A 4 -19.30 7.15 -7.61
N ALA A 5 -19.94 6.96 -8.76
CA ALA A 5 -21.39 7.08 -8.81
C ALA A 5 -21.87 5.67 -9.16
N TYR A 6 -22.53 4.99 -8.22
CA TYR A 6 -22.89 3.57 -8.29
C TYR A 6 -23.54 3.20 -9.62
N LEU A 7 -22.74 2.72 -10.58
CA LEU A 7 -23.27 1.97 -11.70
C LEU A 7 -23.87 0.70 -11.09
N PRO A 8 -25.13 0.35 -11.35
CA PRO A 8 -25.62 -0.96 -10.97
C PRO A 8 -24.72 -1.96 -11.68
N HIS A 9 -23.87 -2.65 -10.92
CA HIS A 9 -23.22 -3.85 -11.40
C HIS A 9 -24.29 -4.74 -11.99
N LEU A 10 -23.91 -5.50 -13.01
CA LEU A 10 -24.71 -6.63 -13.48
C LEU A 10 -24.72 -7.70 -12.39
N ILE A 11 -25.45 -7.44 -11.31
CA ILE A 11 -25.75 -8.42 -10.30
C ILE A 11 -26.83 -9.26 -10.94
N ALA A 12 -26.55 -10.53 -11.22
CA ALA A 12 -27.63 -11.51 -11.34
C ALA A 12 -28.28 -11.59 -9.95
N SER A 13 -29.14 -10.61 -9.62
CA SER A 13 -29.97 -10.66 -8.44
C SER A 13 -31.25 -11.37 -8.82
N GLU A 14 -31.79 -12.15 -7.89
CA GLU A 14 -33.13 -12.75 -8.06
C GLU A 14 -34.21 -11.67 -8.31
N SER A 15 -33.92 -10.41 -7.98
CA SER A 15 -34.84 -9.28 -8.11
C SER A 15 -34.82 -8.59 -9.48
N LEU A 16 -33.80 -8.76 -10.33
CA LEU A 16 -33.75 -8.08 -11.63
C LEU A 16 -32.96 -8.88 -12.69
N PRO A 17 -33.62 -9.53 -13.66
CA PRO A 17 -32.94 -10.30 -14.70
C PRO A 17 -31.95 -9.47 -15.52
N LEU A 18 -30.84 -10.09 -15.95
CA LEU A 18 -29.80 -9.47 -16.79
C LEU A 18 -30.39 -8.76 -18.03
N SER A 19 -31.39 -9.35 -18.68
CA SER A 19 -32.08 -8.75 -19.83
C SER A 19 -32.76 -7.42 -19.50
N ARG A 20 -33.40 -7.31 -18.33
CA ARG A 20 -34.02 -6.07 -17.82
C ARG A 20 -32.98 -4.99 -17.52
N GLN A 21 -31.80 -5.39 -17.03
CA GLN A 21 -30.69 -4.47 -16.77
C GLN A 21 -30.12 -3.90 -18.06
N ILE A 22 -29.91 -4.76 -19.06
CA ILE A 22 -29.46 -4.34 -20.41
C ILE A 22 -30.48 -3.38 -21.05
N GLU A 23 -31.77 -3.69 -20.95
CA GLU A 23 -32.84 -2.82 -21.48
C GLU A 23 -32.85 -1.44 -20.79
N ALA A 24 -32.72 -1.40 -19.46
CA ALA A 24 -32.65 -0.16 -18.71
C ALA A 24 -31.42 0.67 -19.10
N LEU A 25 -30.24 0.04 -19.17
CA LEU A 25 -29.01 0.71 -19.59
C LEU A 25 -29.09 1.24 -21.02
N SER A 26 -29.70 0.50 -21.95
CA SER A 26 -29.88 0.98 -23.33
C SER A 26 -30.73 2.24 -23.45
N LYS A 27 -31.61 2.50 -22.46
CA LYS A 27 -32.42 3.74 -22.39
C LYS A 27 -31.67 4.86 -21.66
N LEU A 28 -30.87 4.52 -20.64
CA LEU A 28 -30.16 5.50 -19.82
C LEU A 28 -28.88 6.03 -20.45
N ILE A 29 -28.14 5.22 -21.22
CA ILE A 29 -26.88 5.63 -21.85
C ILE A 29 -27.09 6.84 -22.78
N PRO A 30 -28.04 6.82 -23.74
CA PRO A 30 -28.26 7.98 -24.61
C PRO A 30 -28.68 9.24 -23.85
N LEU A 31 -29.44 9.07 -22.76
CA LEU A 31 -29.84 10.20 -21.90
C LEU A 31 -28.62 10.78 -21.19
N SER A 32 -27.72 9.94 -20.68
CA SER A 32 -26.50 10.38 -19.98
C SER A 32 -25.55 11.16 -20.89
N GLU A 33 -25.47 10.79 -22.17
CA GLU A 33 -24.66 11.50 -23.17
C GLU A 33 -25.23 12.87 -23.53
N ALA A 34 -26.55 13.05 -23.37
CA ALA A 34 -27.23 14.32 -23.60
C ALA A 34 -27.13 15.30 -22.41
N TYR A 35 -26.73 14.84 -21.22
CA TYR A 35 -26.49 15.71 -20.06
C TYR A 35 -25.10 16.36 -20.14
N SER A 36 -25.00 17.65 -19.80
CA SER A 36 -23.69 18.28 -19.62
C SER A 36 -22.95 17.56 -18.49
N LYS A 37 -21.75 17.05 -18.77
CA LYS A 37 -20.88 16.49 -17.72
C LYS A 37 -20.74 17.51 -16.60
N GLY A 38 -21.07 17.10 -15.38
CA GLY A 38 -20.93 17.97 -14.21
C GLY A 38 -19.50 18.51 -14.06
N ALA A 39 -19.36 19.66 -13.41
CA ALA A 39 -18.04 20.22 -13.13
C ALA A 39 -17.19 19.20 -12.36
N THR A 40 -15.96 18.99 -12.78
CA THR A 40 -15.00 18.11 -12.11
C THR A 40 -14.34 18.89 -10.97
N ASP A 41 -14.27 18.33 -9.76
CA ASP A 41 -13.47 18.90 -8.68
C ASP A 41 -11.98 18.78 -9.07
N PRO A 42 -11.23 19.90 -9.22
CA PRO A 42 -9.83 19.85 -9.65
C PRO A 42 -8.86 19.42 -8.54
N LYS A 43 -9.34 19.14 -7.32
CA LYS A 43 -8.48 18.77 -6.19
C LYS A 43 -7.70 17.50 -6.46
N ARG A 44 -6.38 17.61 -6.27
CA ARG A 44 -5.41 16.51 -6.34
C ARG A 44 -5.07 16.09 -4.91
N ILE A 45 -5.64 14.98 -4.47
CA ILE A 45 -5.49 14.50 -3.09
C ILE A 45 -4.48 13.34 -3.07
N LEU A 46 -3.34 13.54 -2.42
CA LEU A 46 -2.26 12.55 -2.37
C LEU A 46 -2.73 11.22 -1.78
N GLY A 47 -3.31 11.23 -0.58
CA GLY A 47 -3.73 10.02 0.12
C GLY A 47 -4.70 9.15 -0.68
N TRP A 48 -5.67 9.75 -1.39
CA TRP A 48 -6.63 8.99 -2.21
C TRP A 48 -5.98 8.38 -3.45
N ASN A 49 -5.07 9.10 -4.11
CA ASN A 49 -4.33 8.55 -5.23
C ASN A 49 -3.38 7.44 -4.77
N ALA A 50 -2.75 7.57 -3.60
CA ALA A 50 -1.92 6.50 -3.03
C ALA A 50 -2.73 5.24 -2.68
N LEU A 51 -3.93 5.40 -2.09
CA LEU A 51 -4.85 4.28 -1.87
C LEU A 51 -5.27 3.62 -3.20
N MET A 52 -5.48 4.42 -4.25
CA MET A 52 -5.76 3.90 -5.59
C MET A 52 -4.58 3.11 -6.17
N VAL A 53 -3.33 3.57 -6.00
CA VAL A 53 -2.14 2.81 -6.41
C VAL A 53 -2.15 1.44 -5.73
N ARG A 54 -2.33 1.40 -4.39
CA ARG A 54 -2.38 0.13 -3.65
C ARG A 54 -3.53 -0.76 -4.14
N ALA A 55 -4.72 -0.23 -4.35
CA ALA A 55 -5.87 -0.98 -4.84
C ALA A 55 -5.64 -1.56 -6.25
N LEU A 56 -4.97 -0.81 -7.14
CA LEU A 56 -4.60 -1.29 -8.47
C LEU A 56 -3.57 -2.40 -8.40
N VAL A 57 -2.60 -2.33 -7.48
CA VAL A 57 -1.65 -3.43 -7.26
C VAL A 57 -2.37 -4.67 -6.75
N ASP A 58 -3.17 -4.54 -5.69
CA ASP A 58 -3.91 -5.66 -5.10
C ASP A 58 -4.85 -6.31 -6.13
N ALA A 59 -5.54 -5.50 -6.94
CA ALA A 59 -6.37 -5.99 -8.04
C ALA A 59 -5.55 -6.65 -9.14
N SER A 60 -4.37 -6.12 -9.49
CA SER A 60 -3.51 -6.72 -10.52
C SER A 60 -3.06 -8.13 -10.13
N ILE A 61 -2.78 -8.35 -8.83
CA ILE A 61 -2.41 -9.66 -8.29
C ILE A 61 -3.63 -10.59 -8.30
N ALA A 62 -4.76 -10.12 -7.73
CA ALA A 62 -5.95 -10.96 -7.56
C ALA A 62 -6.59 -11.41 -8.89
N PHE A 63 -6.42 -10.64 -9.96
CA PHE A 63 -7.02 -10.91 -11.27
C PHE A 63 -6.00 -11.22 -12.38
N ASP A 64 -4.71 -11.40 -12.03
CA ASP A 64 -3.62 -11.58 -12.99
C ASP A 64 -3.64 -10.54 -14.14
N ASN A 65 -3.86 -9.27 -13.79
CA ASN A 65 -4.04 -8.19 -14.76
C ASN A 65 -2.87 -7.20 -14.74
N ARG A 66 -1.92 -7.42 -15.66
CA ARG A 66 -0.74 -6.57 -15.81
C ARG A 66 -1.05 -5.13 -16.20
N ASP A 67 -2.17 -4.86 -16.85
CA ASP A 67 -2.52 -3.48 -17.24
C ASP A 67 -2.92 -2.65 -16.03
N TRP A 68 -3.57 -3.24 -15.02
CA TRP A 68 -3.82 -2.54 -13.76
C TRP A 68 -2.54 -2.21 -13.01
N LEU A 69 -1.54 -3.11 -13.05
CA LEU A 69 -0.24 -2.83 -12.46
C LEU A 69 0.49 -1.68 -13.21
N LYS A 70 0.41 -1.62 -14.55
CA LYS A 70 0.92 -0.47 -15.32
C LYS A 70 0.22 0.83 -14.94
N HIS A 71 -1.10 0.80 -14.72
CA HIS A 71 -1.82 1.98 -14.23
C HIS A 71 -1.36 2.40 -12.83
N ALA A 72 -1.08 1.46 -11.93
CA ALA A 72 -0.52 1.74 -10.61
C ALA A 72 0.84 2.44 -10.71
N VAL A 73 1.73 1.92 -11.56
CA VAL A 73 3.06 2.50 -11.83
C VAL A 73 2.94 3.90 -12.43
N ALA A 74 2.04 4.09 -13.40
CA ALA A 74 1.84 5.40 -14.02
C ALA A 74 1.26 6.42 -13.03
N LEU A 75 0.30 6.01 -12.20
CA LEU A 75 -0.28 6.86 -11.16
C LEU A 75 0.76 7.23 -10.11
N GLU A 76 1.60 6.29 -9.69
CA GLU A 76 2.73 6.61 -8.82
C GLU A 76 3.72 7.57 -9.50
N GLY A 77 4.05 7.37 -10.77
CA GLY A 77 4.88 8.33 -11.51
C GLY A 77 4.31 9.75 -11.47
N TRP A 78 2.99 9.89 -11.60
CA TRP A 78 2.30 11.17 -11.46
C TRP A 78 2.35 11.71 -10.03
N ILE A 79 2.09 10.88 -9.01
CA ILE A 79 2.18 11.26 -7.59
C ILE A 79 3.58 11.80 -7.28
N ALA A 80 4.62 11.05 -7.64
CA ALA A 80 6.01 11.44 -7.50
C ALA A 80 6.30 12.78 -8.18
N SER A 81 5.87 12.97 -9.44
CA SER A 81 6.08 14.23 -10.15
C SER A 81 5.34 15.43 -9.56
N THR A 82 4.23 15.20 -8.84
CA THR A 82 3.34 16.26 -8.35
C THR A 82 3.63 16.64 -6.90
N PHE A 83 3.94 15.66 -6.03
CA PHE A 83 3.98 15.84 -4.59
C PHE A 83 5.36 15.64 -3.97
N MET A 84 6.35 15.13 -4.69
CA MET A 84 7.65 14.77 -4.09
C MET A 84 8.38 15.97 -3.48
N GLU A 85 8.40 17.11 -4.19
CA GLU A 85 9.05 18.33 -3.68
C GLU A 85 8.40 18.77 -2.37
N GLN A 86 7.07 18.91 -2.36
CA GLN A 86 6.29 19.25 -1.18
C GLN A 86 6.49 18.22 -0.04
N ALA A 87 6.48 16.93 -0.37
CA ALA A 87 6.58 15.86 0.61
C ALA A 87 7.94 15.86 1.33
N PHE A 88 9.01 16.22 0.63
CA PHE A 88 10.37 16.27 1.17
C PHE A 88 10.78 17.66 1.68
N ALA A 89 10.07 18.72 1.34
CA ALA A 89 10.32 20.06 1.87
C ALA A 89 10.13 20.10 3.40
N GLU A 90 10.96 20.86 4.13
CA GLU A 90 10.79 20.99 5.59
C GLU A 90 9.50 21.72 6.01
N GLN A 91 9.03 22.62 5.15
CA GLN A 91 7.83 23.43 5.34
C GLN A 91 7.01 23.39 4.06
N SER A 92 5.69 23.36 4.19
CA SER A 92 4.79 23.53 3.05
C SER A 92 4.93 24.95 2.48
N GLY A 93 4.78 25.10 1.17
CA GLY A 93 4.62 26.41 0.55
C GLY A 93 3.40 27.14 1.12
N GLU A 94 3.41 28.47 1.12
CA GLU A 94 2.31 29.28 1.68
C GLU A 94 0.98 29.08 0.94
N ASP A 95 1.04 28.80 -0.36
CA ASP A 95 -0.12 28.58 -1.22
C ASP A 95 -0.44 27.09 -1.47
N GLU A 96 0.32 26.17 -0.86
CA GLU A 96 0.13 24.74 -1.06
C GLU A 96 -0.85 24.14 -0.03
N PRO A 97 -1.78 23.28 -0.46
CA PRO A 97 -2.59 22.51 0.48
C PRO A 97 -1.69 21.66 1.40
N PRO A 98 -1.90 21.67 2.72
CA PRO A 98 -1.06 20.91 3.64
C PRO A 98 -1.24 19.40 3.42
N LEU A 99 -0.12 18.68 3.46
CA LEU A 99 -0.10 17.22 3.51
C LEU A 99 -0.16 16.74 4.96
N PHE A 100 -0.97 15.72 5.22
CA PHE A 100 -1.17 15.13 6.54
C PHE A 100 -0.49 13.76 6.64
N LEU A 101 -0.40 13.23 7.87
CA LEU A 101 0.21 11.93 8.14
C LEU A 101 -0.30 10.83 7.21
N ASP A 102 -1.61 10.80 6.96
CA ASP A 102 -2.27 9.79 6.15
C ASP A 102 -1.80 9.84 4.70
N ASP A 103 -1.55 11.03 4.13
CA ASP A 103 -1.03 11.18 2.78
C ASP A 103 0.34 10.51 2.62
N TYR A 104 1.22 10.74 3.58
CA TYR A 104 2.56 10.14 3.62
C TYR A 104 2.51 8.64 3.88
N ALA A 105 1.70 8.21 4.84
CA ALA A 105 1.59 6.80 5.23
C ALA A 105 1.01 5.97 4.07
N PHE A 106 -0.06 6.43 3.43
CA PHE A 106 -0.65 5.72 2.30
C PHE A 106 0.30 5.67 1.11
N TRP A 107 1.04 6.75 0.84
CA TRP A 107 2.03 6.75 -0.23
C TRP A 107 3.20 5.80 0.08
N ALA A 108 3.71 5.79 1.31
CA ALA A 108 4.75 4.84 1.72
C ALA A 108 4.29 3.38 1.62
N GLU A 109 3.07 3.06 2.06
CA GLU A 109 2.49 1.72 1.86
C GLU A 109 2.36 1.37 0.37
N ALA A 110 1.87 2.30 -0.46
CA ALA A 110 1.73 2.08 -1.90
C ALA A 110 3.07 1.80 -2.58
N LEU A 111 4.13 2.53 -2.18
CA LEU A 111 5.49 2.30 -2.66
C LEU A 111 6.02 0.92 -2.26
N LEU A 112 5.80 0.50 -1.01
CA LEU A 112 6.21 -0.83 -0.55
C LEU A 112 5.40 -1.94 -1.24
N GLN A 113 4.12 -1.69 -1.54
CA GLN A 113 3.29 -2.62 -2.29
C GLN A 113 3.73 -2.71 -3.76
N LEU A 114 4.14 -1.60 -4.38
CA LEU A 114 4.75 -1.64 -5.72
C LEU A 114 6.09 -2.38 -5.68
N CYS A 115 6.92 -2.15 -4.67
CA CYS A 115 8.21 -2.83 -4.48
C CYS A 115 8.07 -4.36 -4.47
N SER A 116 6.94 -4.91 -4.00
CA SER A 116 6.74 -6.36 -3.94
C SER A 116 6.50 -7.02 -5.31
N VAL A 117 6.04 -6.25 -6.29
CA VAL A 117 5.62 -6.75 -7.62
C VAL A 117 6.36 -6.11 -8.80
N SER A 118 7.07 -5.00 -8.60
CA SER A 118 7.57 -4.18 -9.70
C SER A 118 8.68 -4.85 -10.52
N GLU A 119 9.41 -5.81 -9.94
CA GLU A 119 10.39 -6.63 -10.67
C GLU A 119 9.77 -7.43 -11.83
N SER A 120 8.45 -7.68 -11.79
CA SER A 120 7.74 -8.33 -12.90
C SER A 120 7.51 -7.40 -14.11
N ILE A 121 7.73 -6.10 -13.95
CA ILE A 121 7.58 -5.07 -14.98
C ILE A 121 8.95 -4.57 -15.44
N ASP A 122 9.76 -4.10 -14.48
CA ASP A 122 11.04 -3.45 -14.75
C ASP A 122 12.07 -3.94 -13.74
N HIS A 123 13.16 -4.51 -14.24
CA HIS A 123 14.15 -5.20 -13.42
C HIS A 123 15.01 -4.20 -12.63
N GLY A 124 15.06 -4.35 -11.32
CA GLY A 124 15.73 -3.43 -10.38
C GLY A 124 14.84 -2.26 -9.92
N SER A 125 13.59 -2.21 -10.36
CA SER A 125 12.65 -1.17 -9.93
C SER A 125 12.24 -1.28 -8.46
N ALA A 126 12.32 -2.48 -7.86
CA ALA A 126 11.96 -2.66 -6.44
C ALA A 126 12.84 -1.80 -5.53
N THR A 127 14.15 -1.73 -5.83
CA THR A 127 15.10 -0.88 -5.09
C THR A 127 14.70 0.59 -5.13
N VAL A 128 14.25 1.08 -6.28
CA VAL A 128 13.83 2.49 -6.45
C VAL A 128 12.62 2.81 -5.58
N TYR A 129 11.62 1.91 -5.55
CA TYR A 129 10.44 2.10 -4.71
C TYR A 129 10.77 1.98 -3.22
N LEU A 130 11.64 1.03 -2.84
CA LEU A 130 12.09 0.85 -1.46
C LEU A 130 12.84 2.08 -0.94
N GLU A 131 13.80 2.60 -1.70
CA GLU A 131 14.55 3.81 -1.34
C GLU A 131 13.65 5.03 -1.21
N ARG A 132 12.67 5.19 -2.12
CA ARG A 132 11.69 6.28 -2.06
C ARG A 132 10.80 6.15 -0.83
N ALA A 133 10.29 4.94 -0.54
CA ALA A 133 9.49 4.67 0.64
C ALA A 133 10.27 4.99 1.90
N GLU A 134 11.53 4.55 2.00
CA GLU A 134 12.37 4.82 3.17
C GLU A 134 12.57 6.32 3.38
N ARG A 135 12.92 7.08 2.33
CA ARG A 135 13.10 8.54 2.40
C ARG A 135 11.81 9.26 2.80
N LEU A 136 10.66 8.80 2.29
CA LEU A 136 9.36 9.35 2.64
C LEU A 136 9.03 9.12 4.11
N VAL A 137 9.35 7.94 4.64
CA VAL A 137 9.14 7.59 6.04
C VAL A 137 10.08 8.36 6.96
N GLU A 138 11.32 8.62 6.54
CA GLU A 138 12.23 9.52 7.27
C GLU A 138 11.66 10.94 7.35
N SER A 139 11.16 11.49 6.24
CA SER A 139 10.50 12.81 6.20
C SER A 139 9.25 12.85 7.09
N LEU A 140 8.39 11.83 6.98
CA LEU A 140 7.21 11.68 7.84
C LEU A 140 7.61 11.64 9.31
N THR A 141 8.68 10.92 9.64
CA THR A 141 9.10 10.77 11.03
C THR A 141 9.51 12.10 11.64
N MET A 142 10.27 12.91 10.90
CA MET A 142 10.65 14.25 11.34
C MET A 142 9.46 15.21 11.48
N LYS A 143 8.45 15.09 10.62
CA LYS A 143 7.31 16.02 10.56
C LYS A 143 6.22 15.72 11.58
N PHE A 144 5.96 14.44 11.83
CA PHE A 144 4.73 14.00 12.51
C PHE A 144 4.96 13.32 13.87
N ARG A 145 6.20 12.90 14.19
CA ARG A 145 6.50 12.24 15.47
C ARG A 145 6.07 13.09 16.66
N ASP A 146 5.54 12.41 17.65
CA ASP A 146 5.44 12.91 19.01
C ASP A 146 6.63 12.39 19.82
N GLU A 147 7.42 13.32 20.37
CA GLU A 147 8.61 12.98 21.16
C GLU A 147 8.26 12.54 22.60
N GLY A 148 7.03 12.81 23.06
CA GLY A 148 6.63 12.56 24.45
C GLY A 148 5.95 11.21 24.67
N ILE A 149 5.13 10.77 23.72
CA ILE A 149 4.39 9.49 23.80
C ILE A 149 4.31 8.80 22.43
N PRO A 150 4.17 7.45 22.38
CA PRO A 150 4.11 6.71 21.13
C PRO A 150 3.10 7.25 20.11
N GLY A 151 3.44 7.14 18.83
CA GLY A 151 2.62 7.50 17.69
C GLY A 151 2.83 8.90 17.14
N PHE A 152 2.17 9.14 16.02
CA PHE A 152 2.36 10.31 15.16
C PHE A 152 1.09 11.15 15.15
N PHE A 153 1.28 12.47 15.13
CA PHE A 153 0.19 13.42 14.94
C PHE A 153 -0.28 13.44 13.50
N LEU A 154 -1.56 13.72 13.28
CA LEU A 154 -2.13 13.88 11.95
C LEU A 154 -1.53 15.07 11.20
N SER A 155 -1.40 16.22 11.88
CA SER A 155 -0.90 17.45 11.27
C SER A 155 0.61 17.61 11.45
N PRO A 156 1.33 18.22 10.48
CA PRO A 156 2.76 18.38 10.57
C PRO A 156 3.15 19.41 11.64
N LYS A 157 4.35 19.26 12.22
CA LYS A 157 4.86 20.11 13.31
C LYS A 157 4.90 21.60 12.97
N LYS A 158 5.21 21.95 11.72
CA LYS A 158 5.37 23.34 11.24
C LYS A 158 4.17 23.84 10.40
N MET A 159 2.97 23.29 10.60
CA MET A 159 1.75 23.68 9.85
C MET A 159 1.38 25.17 10.08
N LYS A 160 0.94 25.86 9.03
CA LYS A 160 0.46 27.25 9.08
C LYS A 160 -0.93 27.39 8.44
N PRO A 161 -1.93 28.01 9.11
CA PRO A 161 -1.91 28.31 10.55
C PRO A 161 -1.86 27.02 11.38
N PRO A 162 -1.26 27.05 12.59
CA PRO A 162 -1.22 25.86 13.43
C PRO A 162 -2.64 25.49 13.91
N PRO A 163 -2.95 24.19 14.05
CA PRO A 163 -4.23 23.78 14.63
C PRO A 163 -4.28 24.12 16.13
N PRO A 164 -5.47 24.33 16.72
CA PRO A 164 -5.62 24.57 18.16
C PRO A 164 -4.98 23.48 19.03
N CYS A 165 -5.04 22.23 18.57
CA CYS A 165 -4.29 21.11 19.11
C CYS A 165 -3.98 20.09 18.01
N ARG A 166 -2.83 19.41 18.10
CA ARG A 166 -2.50 18.30 17.21
C ARG A 166 -3.09 17.02 17.79
N LYS A 167 -3.78 16.23 16.94
CA LYS A 167 -4.42 14.97 17.32
C LYS A 167 -3.68 13.79 16.72
N LYS A 168 -3.72 12.65 17.41
CA LYS A 168 -3.31 11.36 16.85
C LYS A 168 -4.56 10.58 16.49
N HIS A 169 -4.63 10.11 15.26
CA HIS A 169 -5.71 9.23 14.83
C HIS A 169 -5.20 7.80 14.96
N TRP A 170 -5.86 7.03 15.83
CA TRP A 170 -5.55 5.62 16.12
C TRP A 170 -6.57 4.65 15.55
N PHE A 171 -7.80 5.12 15.34
CA PHE A 171 -8.89 4.32 14.83
C PHE A 171 -8.94 4.38 13.31
N ASP A 172 -9.07 3.22 12.71
CA ASP A 172 -9.38 3.08 11.31
C ASP A 172 -10.85 3.45 11.08
N ASN A 173 -11.13 4.08 9.95
CA ASN A 173 -12.49 4.42 9.52
C ASN A 173 -12.71 3.78 8.14
N ALA A 174 -13.41 4.47 7.23
CA ALA A 174 -13.51 4.05 5.83
C ALA A 174 -12.13 3.86 5.16
N THR A 175 -11.10 4.52 5.69
CA THR A 175 -9.69 4.32 5.35
C THR A 175 -8.90 3.95 6.61
N PRO A 176 -7.74 3.29 6.47
CA PRO A 176 -6.82 3.10 7.59
C PRO A 176 -6.42 4.44 8.22
N SER A 177 -6.06 4.42 9.49
CA SER A 177 -5.35 5.55 10.11
C SER A 177 -3.87 5.51 9.75
N GLY A 178 -3.22 6.66 9.57
CA GLY A 178 -1.79 6.72 9.31
C GLY A 178 -0.95 6.01 10.38
N ASN A 179 -1.35 6.08 11.67
CA ASN A 179 -0.68 5.33 12.73
C ASN A 179 -0.82 3.81 12.59
N SER A 180 -1.93 3.30 12.04
CA SER A 180 -2.10 1.87 11.78
C SER A 180 -1.25 1.46 10.59
N SER A 181 -1.22 2.27 9.53
CA SER A 181 -0.39 2.04 8.36
C SER A 181 1.11 2.00 8.65
N LEU A 182 1.57 2.84 9.59
CA LEU A 182 2.96 2.86 10.01
C LEU A 182 3.46 1.52 10.59
N LEU A 183 2.58 0.70 11.17
CA LEU A 183 2.97 -0.64 11.65
C LEU A 183 3.45 -1.53 10.50
N ARG A 184 2.72 -1.57 9.38
CA ARG A 184 3.14 -2.33 8.18
C ARG A 184 4.37 -1.72 7.56
N ILE A 185 4.44 -0.40 7.46
CA ILE A 185 5.58 0.31 6.87
C ILE A 185 6.87 0.00 7.63
N PHE A 186 6.88 0.15 8.96
CA PHE A 186 8.08 -0.05 9.77
C PHE A 186 8.54 -1.51 9.79
N SER A 187 7.60 -2.46 9.93
CA SER A 187 7.94 -3.90 9.89
C SER A 187 8.48 -4.31 8.51
N THR A 188 7.87 -3.82 7.43
CA THR A 188 8.33 -4.08 6.06
C THR A 188 9.71 -3.47 5.80
N LEU A 189 9.91 -2.19 6.16
CA LEU A 189 11.22 -1.55 6.01
C LEU A 189 12.30 -2.26 6.80
N HIS A 190 12.01 -2.73 8.01
CA HIS A 190 12.96 -3.53 8.78
C HIS A 190 13.37 -4.80 8.02
N VAL A 191 12.41 -5.59 7.53
CA VAL A 191 12.67 -6.85 6.84
C VAL A 191 13.41 -6.66 5.51
N LEU A 192 13.08 -5.60 4.76
CA LEU A 192 13.69 -5.33 3.46
C LEU A 192 15.08 -4.68 3.57
N THR A 193 15.29 -3.80 4.56
CA THR A 193 16.56 -3.04 4.68
C THR A 193 17.53 -3.62 5.72
N GLY A 194 17.05 -4.47 6.64
CA GLY A 194 17.81 -4.96 7.79
C GLY A 194 18.12 -3.88 8.85
N LYS A 195 17.60 -2.65 8.69
CA LYS A 195 17.94 -1.53 9.57
C LYS A 195 17.16 -1.64 10.89
N GLN A 196 17.91 -1.66 11.99
CA GLN A 196 17.38 -1.77 13.35
C GLN A 196 16.52 -0.58 13.79
N LYS A 197 16.73 0.61 13.21
CA LYS A 197 15.86 1.77 13.46
C LYS A 197 14.38 1.44 13.21
N TRP A 198 14.06 0.72 12.13
CA TRP A 198 12.68 0.45 11.76
C TRP A 198 12.01 -0.59 12.65
N GLU A 199 12.77 -1.56 13.18
CA GLU A 199 12.27 -2.48 14.21
C GLU A 199 11.91 -1.74 15.50
N LYS A 200 12.75 -0.79 15.90
CA LYS A 200 12.49 0.07 17.06
C LYS A 200 11.21 0.88 16.84
N GLU A 201 11.05 1.48 15.67
CA GLU A 201 9.83 2.24 15.34
C GLU A 201 8.56 1.39 15.35
N PHE A 202 8.64 0.19 14.78
CA PHE A 202 7.53 -0.76 14.84
C PHE A 202 7.17 -1.11 16.29
N THR A 203 8.17 -1.36 17.13
CA THR A 203 7.97 -1.72 18.55
C THR A 203 7.35 -0.57 19.34
N GLU A 204 7.82 0.65 19.15
CA GLU A 204 7.25 1.85 19.76
C GLU A 204 5.81 2.10 19.33
N ALA A 205 5.53 2.04 18.01
CA ALA A 205 4.17 2.22 17.49
C ALA A 205 3.22 1.13 18.01
N LYS A 206 3.66 -0.13 18.02
CA LYS A 206 2.87 -1.27 18.51
C LYS A 206 2.48 -1.11 19.97
N ALA A 207 3.31 -0.48 20.81
CA ALA A 207 3.03 -0.27 22.23
C ALA A 207 1.80 0.62 22.51
N ALA A 208 1.30 1.36 21.50
CA ALA A 208 0.09 2.18 21.64
C ALA A 208 -1.22 1.36 21.56
N TYR A 209 -1.19 0.18 20.93
CA TYR A 209 -2.40 -0.59 20.60
C TYR A 209 -2.96 -1.54 21.68
N PRO A 210 -2.23 -2.02 22.72
CA PRO A 210 -2.79 -3.01 23.66
C PRO A 210 -4.10 -2.58 24.32
N LYS A 211 -4.22 -1.31 24.71
CA LYS A 211 -5.47 -0.78 25.30
C LYS A 211 -6.61 -0.67 24.28
N LEU A 212 -6.28 -0.41 23.02
CA LEU A 212 -7.27 -0.32 21.93
C LEU A 212 -7.81 -1.70 21.56
N VAL A 213 -6.92 -2.70 21.47
CA VAL A 213 -7.30 -4.11 21.22
C VAL A 213 -8.31 -4.61 22.25
N MET A 214 -8.12 -4.29 23.53
CA MET A 214 -9.01 -4.74 24.60
C MET A 214 -10.36 -4.01 24.65
N LYS A 215 -10.48 -2.83 24.02
CA LYS A 215 -11.65 -1.95 24.15
C LYS A 215 -12.49 -1.82 22.88
N ALA A 216 -11.84 -1.85 21.72
CA ALA A 216 -12.44 -1.53 20.42
C ALA A 216 -11.56 -2.10 19.30
N SER A 217 -11.45 -3.44 19.25
CA SER A 217 -10.63 -4.15 18.26
C SER A 217 -11.13 -3.99 16.83
N ASP A 218 -12.44 -3.86 16.65
CA ASP A 218 -13.10 -3.59 15.38
C ASP A 218 -12.63 -2.27 14.75
N GLY A 219 -12.42 -1.25 15.58
CA GLY A 219 -11.96 0.07 15.14
C GLY A 219 -10.47 0.17 14.80
N ILE A 220 -9.70 -0.92 14.89
CA ILE A 220 -8.24 -0.93 14.60
C ILE A 220 -7.84 -2.12 13.71
N SER A 221 -8.76 -2.54 12.84
CA SER A 221 -8.61 -3.74 12.01
C SER A 221 -7.35 -3.72 11.13
N HIS A 222 -6.94 -2.56 10.60
CA HIS A 222 -5.72 -2.44 9.80
C HIS A 222 -4.49 -2.66 10.67
N ALA A 223 -4.41 -2.03 11.84
CA ALA A 223 -3.30 -2.24 12.78
C ALA A 223 -3.16 -3.70 13.21
N LEU A 224 -4.29 -4.37 13.51
CA LEU A 224 -4.30 -5.79 13.88
C LEU A 224 -3.77 -6.65 12.74
N CYS A 225 -4.23 -6.41 11.50
CA CYS A 225 -3.71 -7.10 10.32
C CYS A 225 -2.19 -6.91 10.18
N CYS A 226 -1.69 -5.67 10.32
CA CYS A 226 -0.27 -5.36 10.23
C CYS A 226 0.56 -6.08 11.31
N ILE A 227 0.06 -6.13 12.55
CA ILE A 227 0.72 -6.82 13.67
C ILE A 227 0.74 -8.33 13.42
N THR A 228 -0.36 -8.91 12.93
CA THR A 228 -0.44 -10.33 12.60
C THR A 228 0.52 -10.68 11.46
N GLU A 229 0.59 -9.88 10.40
CA GLU A 229 1.54 -10.08 9.28
C GLU A 229 2.99 -10.07 9.78
N ALA A 230 3.37 -9.08 10.58
CA ALA A 230 4.72 -9.01 11.14
C ALA A 230 5.03 -10.20 12.07
N THR A 231 4.02 -10.70 12.79
CA THR A 231 4.17 -11.83 13.73
C THR A 231 4.28 -13.17 13.00
N VAL A 232 3.45 -13.39 11.97
CA VAL A 232 3.52 -14.58 11.11
C VAL A 232 4.81 -14.57 10.29
N GLY A 233 5.27 -13.39 9.91
CA GLY A 233 6.51 -13.14 9.22
C GLY A 233 6.30 -12.69 7.79
N LEU A 234 7.07 -11.68 7.39
CA LEU A 234 7.10 -11.17 6.03
C LEU A 234 8.06 -12.00 5.19
N ILE A 235 7.63 -12.36 3.99
CA ILE A 235 8.35 -13.28 3.11
C ILE A 235 9.15 -12.48 2.08
N ARG A 236 10.43 -12.81 1.94
CA ARG A 236 11.30 -12.34 0.86
C ARG A 236 11.77 -13.54 0.05
N ILE A 237 11.75 -13.42 -1.28
CA ILE A 237 12.24 -14.47 -2.17
C ILE A 237 13.26 -13.85 -3.11
N GLN A 238 14.53 -14.22 -2.94
CA GLN A 238 15.54 -14.00 -3.97
C GLN A 238 15.41 -15.09 -5.02
N CYS A 239 15.39 -14.69 -6.29
CA CYS A 239 15.25 -15.62 -7.40
C CYS A 239 16.01 -15.14 -8.66
N PRO A 240 16.31 -16.06 -9.59
CA PRO A 240 16.86 -15.70 -10.89
C PRO A 240 15.90 -14.78 -11.64
N ALA A 241 16.40 -13.71 -12.27
CA ALA A 241 15.56 -12.76 -13.00
C ALA A 241 14.68 -13.41 -14.09
N SER A 242 15.15 -14.49 -14.72
CA SER A 242 14.39 -15.27 -15.71
C SER A 242 13.17 -15.99 -15.13
N GLU A 243 13.17 -16.29 -13.83
CA GLU A 243 12.18 -17.13 -13.17
C GLU A 243 11.07 -16.33 -12.47
N ILE A 244 11.18 -15.01 -12.37
CA ILE A 244 10.21 -14.15 -11.66
C ILE A 244 8.81 -14.35 -12.20
N SER A 245 8.64 -14.29 -13.52
CA SER A 245 7.30 -14.44 -14.11
C SER A 245 6.73 -15.83 -13.90
N GLY A 246 7.56 -16.87 -13.81
CA GLY A 246 7.13 -18.23 -13.51
C GLY A 246 6.71 -18.38 -12.05
N LEU A 247 7.55 -17.90 -11.13
CA LEU A 247 7.28 -17.91 -9.69
C LEU A 247 6.02 -17.10 -9.34
N SER A 248 5.86 -15.88 -9.87
CA SER A 248 4.67 -15.07 -9.62
C SER A 248 3.39 -15.76 -10.05
N LYS A 249 3.41 -16.50 -11.17
CA LYS A 249 2.25 -17.24 -11.66
C LYS A 249 1.86 -18.38 -10.73
N ILE A 250 2.84 -19.11 -10.21
CA ILE A 250 2.58 -20.21 -9.27
C ILE A 250 2.09 -19.67 -7.93
N LEU A 251 2.69 -18.58 -7.42
CA LEU A 251 2.26 -17.93 -6.17
C LEU A 251 0.81 -17.45 -6.23
N ALA A 252 0.29 -17.07 -7.41
CA ALA A 252 -1.09 -16.65 -7.59
C ALA A 252 -2.11 -17.80 -7.36
N GLU A 253 -1.68 -19.06 -7.38
CA GLU A 253 -2.53 -20.22 -7.08
C GLU A 253 -2.71 -20.45 -5.56
N PHE A 254 -1.98 -19.72 -4.71
CA PHE A 254 -2.00 -19.85 -3.26
C PHE A 254 -2.66 -18.64 -2.58
N PRO A 255 -3.16 -18.80 -1.33
CA PRO A 255 -3.71 -17.68 -0.58
C PRO A 255 -2.71 -16.53 -0.48
N TYR A 256 -3.19 -15.32 -0.76
CA TYR A 256 -2.37 -14.11 -0.77
C TYR A 256 -1.60 -13.93 0.55
N ARG A 257 -0.31 -13.65 0.42
CA ARG A 257 0.57 -13.18 1.48
C ARG A 257 1.46 -12.06 0.96
N PRO A 258 1.87 -11.09 1.80
CA PRO A 258 2.91 -10.15 1.43
C PRO A 258 4.22 -10.89 1.13
N ILE A 259 4.60 -10.95 -0.14
CA ILE A 259 5.82 -11.60 -0.63
C ILE A 259 6.59 -10.56 -1.43
N PHE A 260 7.84 -10.32 -1.05
CA PHE A 260 8.73 -9.41 -1.74
C PHE A 260 9.70 -10.19 -2.61
N LEU A 261 9.56 -10.04 -3.93
CA LEU A 261 10.43 -10.68 -4.90
C LEU A 261 11.66 -9.81 -5.15
N GLU A 262 12.84 -10.43 -5.08
CA GLU A 262 14.12 -9.77 -5.35
C GLU A 262 14.81 -10.50 -6.50
N ALA A 263 14.88 -9.82 -7.66
CA ALA A 263 15.53 -10.31 -8.86
C ALA A 263 17.05 -10.25 -8.72
N LYS A 264 17.75 -11.37 -8.98
CA LYS A 264 19.21 -11.37 -9.10
C LYS A 264 19.67 -11.97 -10.43
N LYS A 265 20.61 -11.29 -11.08
CA LYS A 265 21.17 -11.72 -12.38
C LYS A 265 22.17 -12.88 -12.27
N GLU A 266 22.87 -12.99 -11.14
CA GLU A 266 23.98 -13.94 -10.94
C GLU A 266 23.63 -15.02 -9.90
N VAL A 267 22.38 -15.49 -9.91
CA VAL A 267 21.91 -16.54 -8.99
C VAL A 267 21.14 -17.58 -9.80
N ASP A 268 21.40 -18.85 -9.52
CA ASP A 268 20.81 -20.04 -10.17
C ASP A 268 19.80 -20.79 -9.30
N HIS A 269 19.55 -20.30 -8.09
CA HIS A 269 18.67 -20.88 -7.09
C HIS A 269 17.74 -19.83 -6.47
N PHE A 270 16.77 -20.30 -5.72
CA PHE A 270 15.84 -19.48 -4.94
C PHE A 270 16.26 -19.47 -3.48
N THR A 271 16.17 -18.31 -2.83
CA THR A 271 16.35 -18.21 -1.38
C THR A 271 15.09 -17.58 -0.79
N VAL A 272 14.40 -18.36 0.05
CA VAL A 272 13.22 -17.91 0.78
C VAL A 272 13.65 -17.47 2.18
N CYS A 273 13.30 -16.25 2.56
CA CYS A 273 13.50 -15.75 3.92
C CYS A 273 12.17 -15.33 4.52
N VAL A 274 11.93 -15.73 5.77
CA VAL A 274 10.79 -15.29 6.59
C VAL A 274 11.37 -14.42 7.70
N ASN A 275 11.03 -13.13 7.66
CA ASN A 275 11.73 -12.10 8.43
C ASN A 275 13.26 -12.17 8.19
N ASN A 276 14.03 -12.44 9.25
CA ASN A 276 15.49 -12.48 9.20
C ASN A 276 16.06 -13.90 9.09
N ALA A 277 15.21 -14.92 8.97
CA ALA A 277 15.62 -16.32 8.86
C ALA A 277 15.42 -16.84 7.44
N CYS A 278 16.48 -17.33 6.81
CA CYS A 278 16.43 -17.89 5.46
C CYS A 278 16.43 -19.43 5.50
N MET A 279 15.63 -20.00 4.62
CA MET A 279 15.52 -21.44 4.40
C MET A 279 16.68 -21.93 3.52
N LYS A 280 16.79 -23.24 3.36
CA LYS A 280 17.78 -23.83 2.45
C LYS A 280 17.50 -23.38 1.00
N PRO A 281 18.54 -23.15 0.19
CA PRO A 281 18.37 -22.86 -1.23
C PRO A 281 17.44 -23.87 -1.91
N ALA A 282 16.47 -23.36 -2.68
CA ALA A 282 15.56 -24.14 -3.49
C ALA A 282 16.00 -24.11 -4.95
N ALA A 283 15.91 -25.24 -5.66
CA ALA A 283 16.34 -25.35 -7.05
C ALA A 283 15.23 -25.00 -8.07
N SER A 284 13.99 -24.87 -7.61
CA SER A 284 12.82 -24.66 -8.48
C SER A 284 11.71 -23.85 -7.78
N PRO A 285 10.83 -23.18 -8.54
CA PRO A 285 9.64 -22.53 -7.98
C PRO A 285 8.76 -23.50 -7.17
N GLU A 286 8.63 -24.76 -7.58
CA GLU A 286 7.82 -25.76 -6.87
C GLU A 286 8.39 -26.08 -5.49
N GLU A 287 9.71 -26.08 -5.35
CA GLU A 287 10.36 -26.26 -4.04
C GLU A 287 10.16 -25.04 -3.14
N VAL A 288 10.18 -23.82 -3.70
CA VAL A 288 9.81 -22.60 -2.96
C VAL A 288 8.38 -22.69 -2.40
N ILE A 289 7.43 -23.19 -3.20
CA ILE A 289 6.05 -23.38 -2.74
C ILE A 289 5.98 -24.40 -1.60
N ARG A 290 6.69 -25.54 -1.70
CA ARG A 290 6.73 -26.52 -0.60
C ARG A 290 7.34 -25.94 0.66
N GLN A 291 8.35 -25.07 0.54
CA GLN A 291 8.95 -24.38 1.68
C GLN A 291 8.00 -23.40 2.38
N LEU A 292 7.10 -22.75 1.62
CA LEU A 292 6.17 -21.75 2.13
C LEU A 292 4.82 -22.31 2.61
N PHE A 293 4.32 -23.34 1.93
CA PHE A 293 2.95 -23.85 2.07
C PHE A 293 2.85 -25.35 2.36
N GLY A 294 3.97 -26.09 2.33
CA GLY A 294 4.04 -27.52 2.67
C GLY A 294 4.26 -27.73 4.16
#